data_AF-A0A2R4RLX3-F1
#
_entry.id   AF-A0A2R4RLX3-F1
#
_cell.length_a   1.000
_cell.length_b   1.000
_cell.length_c   1.000
_cell.angle_alpha   90.00
_cell.angle_beta   90.00
_cell.angle_gamma   90.00
#
_symmetry.space_group_name_H-M   'P 1'
#
loop_
_entity.id
_entity.type
_entity.pdbx_description
1 polymer ?
#
loop_
_entity_poly.entity_id
_entity_poly.type
_entity_poly.pdbx_seq_one_letter_code
_entity_poly.pdbx_strand_id
1 'polypeptide(L)' 'IRKLPFQRLVREIAQDFKSDLRFQSSAIGALQESVESYLVSLFEDTNLCAIHAKRVTIQSKDI' A
#
# COMPACT_ATOMS: atom_id res chain seq x y z
N ILE A 1 -3.51 7.69 -2.01
CA ILE A 1 -2.45 8.06 -1.03
C ILE A 1 -1.78 9.39 -1.41
N ARG A 2 -1.31 10.21 -0.47
CA ARG A 2 -0.61 11.48 -0.83
C ARG A 2 0.76 11.18 -1.45
N LYS A 3 1.04 11.80 -2.60
CA LYS A 3 2.25 11.51 -3.42
C LYS A 3 3.58 11.74 -2.70
N LEU A 4 3.77 12.89 -2.02
CA LEU A 4 5.06 13.24 -1.41
C LEU A 4 5.45 12.32 -0.23
N PRO A 5 4.56 12.02 0.74
CA PRO A 5 4.86 11.03 1.78
C PRO A 5 5.16 9.64 1.22
N PHE A 6 4.37 9.17 0.24
CA PHE A 6 4.61 7.88 -0.41
C PHE A 6 5.98 7.83 -1.08
N GLN A 7 6.34 8.87 -1.83
CA GLN A 7 7.65 8.97 -2.46
C GLN A 7 8.80 8.96 -1.45
N ARG A 8 8.64 9.60 -0.28
CA ARG A 8 9.65 9.57 0.79
C ARG A 8 9.85 8.15 1.33
N LEU A 9 8.76 7.44 1.61
CA LEU A 9 8.80 6.06 2.08
C LEU A 9 9.45 5.12 1.05
N VAL A 10 9.10 5.23 -0.23
CA VAL A 10 9.73 4.43 -1.29
C VAL A 10 11.25 4.64 -1.32
N ARG A 11 11.71 5.88 -1.16
CA ARG A 11 13.15 6.19 -1.15
C ARG A 11 13.86 5.71 0.12
N GLU A 12 13.20 5.81 1.26
CA GLU A 12 13.70 5.29 2.53
C GLU A 12 13.95 3.78 2.45
N ILE A 13 12.95 3.01 2.02
CA ILE A 13 13.07 1.55 1.85
C ILE A 13 14.14 1.21 0.81
N ALA A 14 14.19 1.93 -0.32
CA ALA A 14 15.16 1.65 -1.38
C ALA A 14 16.62 1.90 -0.95
N GLN A 15 16.84 2.82 -0.01
CA GLN A 15 18.17 3.15 0.51
C GLN A 15 18.81 1.95 1.23
N ASP A 16 18.01 1.09 1.85
CA ASP A 16 18.49 -0.14 2.52
C ASP A 16 19.03 -1.17 1.52
N PHE A 17 18.61 -1.10 0.25
CA PHE A 17 19.08 -1.99 -0.82
C PHE A 17 20.23 -1.41 -1.62
N LYS A 18 20.18 -0.11 -1.92
CA LYS A 18 21.21 0.59 -2.70
C LYS A 18 21.23 2.08 -2.39
N SER A 19 22.38 2.57 -1.94
CA SER A 19 22.59 4.00 -1.73
C SER A 19 22.53 4.80 -3.05
N ASP A 20 22.05 6.03 -2.95
CA ASP A 20 22.00 7.02 -4.05
C ASP A 20 21.17 6.58 -5.27
N LEU A 21 20.21 5.67 -5.06
CA LEU A 21 19.30 5.25 -6.12
C LEU A 21 18.33 6.39 -6.50
N ARG A 22 18.27 6.71 -7.80
CA ARG A 22 17.35 7.70 -8.36
C ARG A 22 16.17 6.99 -9.03
N PHE A 23 14.98 7.51 -8.78
CA PHE A 23 13.73 7.02 -9.39
C PHE A 23 13.24 8.00 -10.45
N GLN A 24 12.78 7.46 -11.57
CA GLN A 24 11.96 8.20 -12.54
C GLN A 24 10.60 8.54 -11.91
N SER A 25 10.00 9.66 -12.32
CA SER A 25 8.67 10.07 -11.85
C SER A 25 7.59 9.03 -12.17
N SER A 26 7.64 8.41 -13.35
CA SER A 26 6.73 7.34 -13.76
C SER A 26 6.87 6.07 -12.92
N ALA A 27 8.09 5.73 -12.48
CA ALA A 27 8.33 4.56 -11.63
C ALA A 27 7.66 4.72 -10.25
N ILE A 28 7.77 5.90 -9.64
CA ILE A 28 7.05 6.22 -8.40
C ILE A 28 5.54 6.19 -8.61
N GLY A 29 5.06 6.69 -9.76
CA GLY A 29 3.64 6.62 -10.15
C GLY A 29 3.12 5.18 -10.23
N ALA A 30 3.84 4.31 -10.95
CA ALA A 30 3.49 2.90 -11.10
C ALA A 30 3.46 2.15 -9.76
N LEU A 31 4.43 2.41 -8.88
CA LEU A 31 4.43 1.85 -7.52
C LEU A 31 3.21 2.31 -6.72
N GLN A 32 2.85 3.60 -6.83
CA GLN A 32 1.70 4.14 -6.11
C GLN A 32 0.40 3.52 -6.60
N GLU A 33 0.20 3.42 -7.91
CA GLU A 33 -1.00 2.80 -8.51
C GLU A 33 -1.12 1.33 -8.11
N SER A 34 0.00 0.59 -8.15
CA SER A 34 0.01 -0.82 -7.75
C SER A 34 -0.35 -1.01 -6.27
N VAL A 35 0.23 -0.19 -5.38
CA VAL A 35 -0.06 -0.28 -3.94
C VAL A 35 -1.50 0.12 -3.64
N GLU A 36 -2.04 1.15 -4.30
CA GLU A 36 -3.44 1.55 -4.14
C GLU A 36 -4.39 0.43 -4.60
N SER A 37 -4.13 -0.19 -5.75
CA SER A 37 -4.92 -1.32 -6.23
C SER A 37 -4.83 -2.53 -5.29
N TYR A 38 -3.64 -2.85 -4.78
CA TYR A 38 -3.45 -3.93 -3.81
C TYR A 38 -4.22 -3.68 -2.52
N LEU A 39 -4.12 -2.48 -1.94
CA LEU A 39 -4.83 -2.14 -0.70
C LEU A 39 -6.34 -2.16 -0.87
N VAL A 40 -6.87 -1.72 -2.02
CA VAL A 40 -8.31 -1.81 -2.31
C VAL A 40 -8.76 -3.27 -2.31
N SER A 41 -8.08 -4.14 -3.08
CA SER A 41 -8.42 -5.57 -3.13
C SER A 41 -8.28 -6.24 -1.75
N LEU A 42 -7.23 -5.92 -0.99
CA LEU A 42 -7.04 -6.45 0.35
C LEU A 42 -8.19 -6.03 1.29
N PHE A 43 -8.63 -4.78 1.23
CA PHE A 43 -9.72 -4.30 2.07
C PHE A 43 -11.10 -4.79 1.62
N GLU A 44 -11.29 -5.12 0.34
CA GLU A 44 -12.47 -5.83 -0.14
C GLU A 44 -12.57 -7.22 0.53
N ASP A 45 -11.49 -7.99 0.53
CA ASP A 45 -11.43 -9.31 1.18
C ASP A 45 -11.56 -9.20 2.71
N THR A 46 -10.89 -8.22 3.32
CA THR A 46 -10.98 -7.94 4.76
C THR A 46 -12.44 -7.67 5.18
N ASN A 47 -13.17 -6.92 4.35
CA ASN A 47 -14.58 -6.63 4.61
C ASN A 47 -15.45 -7.89 4.48
N LEU A 48 -15.18 -8.75 3.50
CA LEU A 48 -15.85 -10.06 3.38
C LEU A 48 -15.61 -10.94 4.63
N CYS A 49 -14.39 -10.96 5.16
CA CYS A 49 -14.06 -11.66 6.41
C CYS A 49 -14.84 -11.11 7.61
N ALA A 50 -14.98 -9.78 7.74
CA ALA A 50 -15.77 -9.17 8.80
C ALA A 50 -17.27 -9.52 8.69
N ILE A 51 -17.83 -9.48 7.47
CA ILE A 51 -19.23 -9.87 7.19
C ILE A 51 -19.46 -11.35 7.50
N HIS A 52 -18.54 -12.23 7.11
CA HIS A 52 -18.59 -13.66 7.44
C HIS A 52 -18.65 -13.89 8.96
N ALA A 53 -17.93 -13.07 9.73
CA ALA A 53 -17.95 -13.06 11.18
C ALA A 53 -19.12 -12.26 11.81
N LYS A 54 -20.13 -11.89 11.03
CA LYS A 54 -21.33 -11.12 11.44
C LYS A 54 -21.00 -9.76 12.07
N ARG A 55 -19.94 -9.09 11.60
CA ARG A 55 -19.53 -7.75 12.03
C ARG A 55 -19.56 -6.79 10.85
N VAL A 56 -19.65 -5.50 11.17
CA VAL A 56 -19.53 -4.39 10.20
C VAL A 56 -18.23 -3.59 10.37
N THR A 57 -17.60 -3.70 11.53
CA THR A 57 -16.29 -3.09 11.80
C THR A 57 -15.19 -4.12 11.55
N ILE A 58 -14.29 -3.81 10.61
CA ILE A 58 -13.08 -4.59 10.36
C ILE A 58 -12.12 -4.50 11.56
N GLN A 59 -11.42 -5.59 11.83
CA GLN A 59 -10.44 -5.72 12.92
C GLN A 59 -9.12 -6.22 12.35
N SER A 60 -8.02 -6.07 13.09
CA SER A 60 -6.69 -6.53 12.64
C SER A 60 -6.60 -8.04 12.34
N LYS A 61 -7.53 -8.85 12.86
CA LYS A 61 -7.64 -10.29 12.57
C LYS A 61 -8.31 -10.62 11.23
N ASP A 62 -8.92 -9.62 10.59
CA ASP A 62 -9.60 -9.76 9.31
C ASP A 62 -8.63 -9.48 8.13
N ILE A 63 -7.45 -8.92 8.43
CA ILE A 63 -6.30 -8.69 7.52
C ILE A 63 -5.32 -9.83 7.71
#